data_AF-A0A7I7UGJ9-F1
#
_entry.id   AF-A0A7I7UGJ9-F1
#
_cell.length_a   1.000
_cell.length_b   1.000
_cell.length_c   1.000
_cell.angle_alpha   90.00
_cell.angle_beta   90.00
_cell.angle_gamma   90.00
#
_symmetry.space_group_name_H-M   'P 1'
#
loop_
_entity.id
_entity.type
_entity.pdbx_description
1 polymer ?
#
loop_
_entity_poly.entity_id
_entity_poly.type
_entity_poly.pdbx_seq_one_letter_code
_entity_poly.pdbx_strand_id
1 'polypeptide(L)' 'MLLALAVAAALGCVLSWLAASSTVGVAPVLEGEPGTTSVVYSAPLLGLSLLLATVAGVLAVLGLARLRR' A
#
# COMPACT_ATOMS: atom_id res chain seq x y z
N MET A 1 7.22 -18.52 13.42
CA MET A 1 6.72 -18.52 12.02
C MET A 1 5.64 -17.47 11.77
N LEU A 2 4.53 -17.42 12.53
CA LEU A 2 3.43 -16.44 12.31
C LEU A 2 3.91 -14.97 12.20
N LEU A 3 4.81 -14.54 13.08
CA LEU A 3 5.37 -13.19 13.05
C LEU A 3 6.21 -12.92 11.79
N ALA A 4 6.95 -13.90 11.29
CA ALA A 4 7.73 -13.75 10.06
C ALA A 4 6.81 -13.59 8.83
N LEU A 5 5.71 -14.35 8.76
CA LEU A 5 4.70 -14.16 7.72
C LEU A 5 4.00 -12.80 7.83
N ALA A 6 3.73 -12.32 9.05
CA ALA A 6 3.16 -10.99 9.26
C ALA A 6 4.06 -9.88 8.71
N VAL A 7 5.38 -9.99 8.96
CA VAL A 7 6.37 -9.05 8.41
C VAL A 7 6.42 -9.12 6.87
N ALA A 8 6.43 -10.32 6.30
CA ALA A 8 6.41 -10.49 4.84
C ALA A 8 5.15 -9.88 4.19
N ALA A 9 3.98 -10.07 4.80
CA ALA A 9 2.73 -9.46 4.34
C ALA A 9 2.75 -7.93 4.46
N ALA A 10 3.30 -7.39 5.55
CA ALA A 10 3.46 -5.94 5.73
C ALA A 10 4.38 -5.34 4.66
N LEU A 11 5.48 -6.00 4.33
CA LEU A 11 6.38 -5.57 3.24
C LEU A 11 5.64 -5.57 1.88
N GLY A 12 4.89 -6.62 1.57
CA GLY A 12 4.09 -6.69 0.35
C GLY A 12 3.02 -5.60 0.26
N CYS A 13 2.39 -5.26 1.39
CA CYS A 13 1.44 -4.15 1.49
C CYS A 13 2.11 -2.81 1.10
N VAL A 14 3.26 -2.51 1.70
CA VAL A 14 3.99 -1.26 1.45
C VAL A 14 4.43 -1.16 -0.01
N LEU A 15 4.97 -2.25 -0.57
CA LEU A 15 5.38 -2.29 -1.97
C LEU A 15 4.19 -2.09 -2.93
N SER A 16 3.05 -2.73 -2.64
CA SER A 16 1.83 -2.58 -3.45
C SER A 16 1.29 -1.15 -3.40
N TRP A 17 1.34 -0.51 -2.23
CA TRP A 17 0.94 0.89 -2.05
C TRP A 17 1.83 1.85 -2.84
N LEU A 18 3.16 1.68 -2.75
CA LEU A 18 4.10 2.49 -3.53
C LEU A 18 3.90 2.32 -5.04
N ALA A 19 3.66 1.10 -5.51
CA ALA A 19 3.39 0.83 -6.91
C ALA A 19 2.01 1.34 -7.36
N ALA A 20 1.06 1.51 -6.43
CA ALA A 20 -0.28 1.99 -6.76
C ALA A 20 -0.30 3.47 -7.14
N SER A 21 0.63 4.29 -6.60
CA SER A 21 0.72 5.71 -6.91
C SER A 21 1.60 5.98 -8.13
N SER A 22 1.03 6.57 -9.17
CA SER A 22 1.79 7.12 -10.30
C SER A 22 1.52 8.62 -10.42
N THR A 23 2.58 9.42 -10.40
CA THR A 23 2.47 10.87 -10.61
C THR A 23 2.44 11.14 -12.10
N VAL A 24 1.30 11.63 -12.60
CA VAL A 24 1.17 12.02 -14.00
C VAL A 24 1.08 13.55 -14.05
N GLY A 25 2.01 14.17 -14.77
CA GLY A 25 1.92 15.60 -15.07
C GLY A 25 0.76 15.85 -16.01
N VAL A 26 -0.19 16.68 -15.60
CA VAL A 26 -1.31 17.08 -16.44
C VAL A 26 -0.89 18.32 -17.23
N ALA A 27 -0.99 18.28 -18.56
CA ALA A 27 -0.68 19.43 -19.39
C ALA A 27 -1.62 20.61 -19.05
N PRO A 28 -1.12 21.85 -18.93
CA PRO A 28 -1.94 23.00 -18.58
C PRO A 28 -3.06 23.22 -19.60
N VAL A 29 -4.28 23.52 -19.12
CA VAL A 29 -5.43 23.80 -19.98
C VAL A 29 -5.33 25.19 -20.64
N LEU A 30 -4.55 26.11 -20.06
CA LEU A 30 -4.31 27.47 -20.53
C LEU A 30 -2.80 27.77 -20.60
N GLU A 31 -2.39 28.51 -21.64
CA GLU A 31 -1.01 28.98 -21.82
C GLU A 31 -0.63 29.96 -20.69
N GLY A 32 0.29 29.55 -19.81
CA GLY A 32 0.80 30.37 -18.69
C GLY A 32 0.48 29.85 -17.28
N GLU A 33 -0.36 28.82 -17.14
CA GLU A 33 -0.73 28.25 -15.83
C GLU A 33 0.35 27.26 -15.32
N PRO A 34 0.78 27.32 -14.03
CA PRO A 34 1.70 26.33 -13.48
C PRO A 34 1.08 24.93 -13.56
N GLY A 35 1.83 23.98 -14.12
CA GLY A 35 1.35 22.61 -14.31
C GLY A 35 0.85 21.99 -13.00
N THR A 36 -0.34 21.38 -13.06
CA THR A 36 -0.94 20.69 -11.92
C THR A 36 -0.50 19.23 -11.91
N THR A 37 0.11 18.79 -10.81
CA THR A 37 0.49 17.39 -10.61
C THR A 37 -0.73 16.62 -10.07
N SER A 38 -1.21 15.61 -10.80
CA SER A 38 -2.25 14.70 -10.31
C SER A 38 -1.64 13.34 -9.99
N VAL A 39 -1.98 12.80 -8.82
CA VAL A 39 -1.60 11.44 -8.43
C VAL A 39 -2.71 10.50 -8.88
N VAL A 40 -2.39 9.63 -9.82
CA VAL A 40 -3.30 8.58 -10.28
C VAL A 40 -3.03 7.32 -9.46
N TYR A 41 -4.08 6.76 -8.88
CA TYR A 41 -4.00 5.52 -8.12
C TYR A 41 -4.52 4.33 -8.92
N SER A 42 -3.74 3.25 -8.96
CA SER A 42 -4.16 1.97 -9.51
C SER A 42 -5.06 1.24 -8.51
N ALA A 43 -6.37 1.20 -8.78
CA ALA A 43 -7.35 0.53 -7.91
C ALA A 43 -7.01 -0.94 -7.58
N PRO A 44 -6.53 -1.77 -8.52
CA PRO A 44 -6.13 -3.15 -8.22
C PRO A 44 -4.98 -3.25 -7.21
N LEU A 45 -3.93 -2.42 -7.35
CA LEU A 45 -2.77 -2.43 -6.45
C LEU A 45 -3.14 -1.90 -5.05
N LEU A 46 -4.03 -0.91 -5.00
CA LEU A 46 -4.56 -0.36 -3.75
C LEU A 46 -5.42 -1.39 -3.00
N GLY A 47 -6.25 -2.15 -3.73
CA GLY A 47 -6.99 -3.27 -3.16
C GLY A 47 -6.07 -4.36 -2.61
N LEU A 48 -5.01 -4.69 -3.34
CA LEU A 48 -4.00 -5.67 -2.92
C LEU A 48 -3.26 -5.22 -1.65
N SER A 49 -2.88 -3.93 -1.57
CA SER A 49 -2.22 -3.40 -0.37
C SER A 49 -3.11 -3.50 0.86
N LEU A 50 -4.38 -3.12 0.75
CA LEU A 50 -5.33 -3.19 1.86
C LEU A 50 -5.57 -4.64 2.33
N LEU A 51 -5.70 -5.58 1.39
CA LEU A 51 -5.82 -7.00 1.72
C LEU A 51 -4.60 -7.51 2.50
N LEU A 52 -3.38 -7.19 2.03
CA LEU A 52 -2.14 -7.58 2.70
C LEU A 52 -2.01 -6.94 4.08
N ALA A 53 -2.47 -5.69 4.25
CA ALA A 53 -2.51 -5.03 5.56
C ALA A 53 -3.41 -5.78 6.55
N THR A 54 -4.60 -6.22 6.11
CA THR A 54 -5.51 -7.02 6.96
C THR A 54 -4.88 -8.35 7.35
N VAL A 55 -4.29 -9.07 6.39
CA VAL A 55 -3.61 -10.35 6.66
C VAL A 55 -2.44 -10.17 7.63
N ALA A 56 -1.62 -9.13 7.45
CA ALA A 56 -0.51 -8.82 8.35
C ALA A 56 -0.99 -8.55 9.78
N GLY A 57 -2.07 -7.77 9.94
CA GLY A 57 -2.68 -7.48 11.24
C GLY A 57 -3.16 -8.74 11.96
N VAL A 58 -3.91 -9.62 11.26
CA VAL A 58 -4.39 -10.88 11.84
C VAL A 58 -3.24 -11.79 12.26
N LEU A 59 -2.22 -11.96 11.39
CA LEU A 59 -1.06 -12.80 11.69
C LEU A 59 -0.22 -12.24 12.86
N ALA A 60 -0.11 -10.92 12.97
CA ALA A 60 0.59 -10.27 14.08
C ALA A 60 -0.14 -10.52 15.41
N VAL A 61 -1.47 -10.37 15.46
CA VAL A 61 -2.28 -10.63 16.67
C VAL A 61 -2.16 -12.10 17.09
N LEU A 62 -2.32 -13.04 16.16
CA LEU A 62 -2.21 -14.47 16.45
C LEU A 62 -0.79 -14.85 16.88
N GLY A 63 0.23 -14.29 16.23
CA GLY A 63 1.63 -14.50 16.59
C GLY A 63 1.95 -14.02 18.00
N LEU A 64 1.48 -12.82 18.36
CA LEU A 64 1.70 -12.24 19.68
C LEU A 64 0.90 -12.97 20.77
N ALA A 65 -0.35 -13.35 20.50
CA ALA A 65 -1.19 -14.11 21.43
C ALA A 65 -0.56 -15.48 21.74
N ARG A 66 0.01 -16.15 20.72
CA ARG A 66 0.73 -17.42 20.92
C ARG A 66 2.02 -17.25 21.70
N LEU A 67 2.72 -16.12 21.58
CA LEU A 67 3.95 -15.87 22.34
C LEU A 67 3.68 -15.56 23.82
N ARG A 68 2.45 -15.12 24.14
CA ARG A 68 1.99 -14.81 25.50
C ARG A 68 1.35 -16.00 26.23
N ARG A 69 1.14 -17.14 25.54
CA ARG A 69 0.57 -18.36 26.10
C ARG A 69 1.69 -19.35 26.41
#